data_AF-A0A9P8ID91-F1
#
_entry.id   AF-A0A9P8ID91-F1
#
_cell.length_a   1.000
_cell.length_b   1.000
_cell.length_c   1.000
_cell.angle_alpha   90.00
_cell.angle_beta   90.00
_cell.angle_gamma   90.00
#
_symmetry.space_group_name_H-M   'P 1'
#
loop_
_entity.id
_entity.type
_entity.pdbx_description
1 polymer ?
#
loop_
_entity_poly.entity_id
_entity_poly.type
_entity_poly.pdbx_seq_one_letter_code
_entity_poly.pdbx_strand_id
1 'polypeptide(L)'
;MRCGRFFEGTAAEMHTALNKTLAALPDETRVYPGHEYTAANAKFAMSVLQSDPIKKLQAFAESNKETQGKFTIGDEKVSYFLAINYQG
;
A
#
# COMPACT_ATOMS: atom_id res chain seq x y z
N MET A 1 0.64 1.95 -2.37
CA MET A 1 -0.14 2.99 -1.71
C MET A 1 -0.20 2.63 -0.24
N ARG A 2 0.39 3.45 0.63
CA ARG A 2 0.07 3.38 2.06
C ARG A 2 -0.63 4.68 2.46
N CYS A 3 -1.35 4.65 3.57
CA CYS A 3 -2.20 5.77 3.95
C CYS A 3 -1.37 6.99 4.34
N GLY A 4 -1.89 8.19 4.06
CA GLY A 4 -1.36 9.41 4.64
C GLY A 4 -1.58 9.45 6.15
N ARG A 5 -0.87 10.35 6.84
CA ARG A 5 -1.18 10.66 8.25
C ARG A 5 -2.57 11.29 8.34
N PHE A 6 -3.27 11.04 9.44
CA PHE A 6 -4.54 11.71 9.73
C PHE A 6 -4.26 13.17 10.08
N PHE A 7 -4.41 14.07 9.10
CA PHE A 7 -4.39 15.52 9.35
C PHE A 7 -5.80 16.04 9.60
N GLU A 8 -6.76 15.59 8.79
CA GLU A 8 -8.19 15.84 8.94
C GLU A 8 -8.92 14.52 8.62
N GLY A 9 -9.64 13.96 9.60
CA GLY A 9 -10.39 12.69 9.46
C GLY A 9 -10.03 11.62 10.50
N THR A 10 -10.82 10.55 10.51
CA THR A 10 -10.80 9.43 11.47
C THR A 10 -10.22 8.16 10.85
N ALA A 11 -9.80 7.22 11.70
CA ALA A 11 -9.34 5.90 11.25
C ALA A 11 -10.41 5.12 10.46
N ALA A 12 -11.70 5.29 10.81
CA ALA A 12 -12.81 4.65 10.14
C ALA A 12 -13.04 5.20 8.71
N GLU A 13 -12.88 6.51 8.53
CA GLU A 13 -12.96 7.15 7.22
C GLU A 13 -11.83 6.67 6.30
N MET A 14 -10.61 6.59 6.84
CA MET A 14 -9.48 6.04 6.08
C MET A 14 -9.67 4.56 5.74
N HIS A 15 -10.17 3.76 6.69
CA HIS A 15 -10.48 2.37 6.41
C HIS A 15 -11.48 2.23 5.26
N THR A 16 -12.52 3.07 5.25
CA THR A 16 -13.51 3.13 4.17
C THR A 16 -12.85 3.54 2.84
N ALA A 17 -12.07 4.62 2.83
CA ALA A 17 -11.40 5.11 1.64
C ALA A 17 -10.49 4.04 1.01
N LEU A 18 -9.69 3.36 1.82
CA LEU A 18 -8.76 2.33 1.36
C LEU A 18 -9.49 1.05 0.93
N ASN A 19 -10.26 0.44 1.85
CA ASN A 19 -10.77 -0.91 1.67
C ASN A 19 -12.12 -0.99 0.96
N LYS A 20 -12.88 0.11 0.87
CA LYS A 20 -14.16 0.14 0.14
C LYS A 20 -14.08 0.94 -1.15
N THR A 21 -13.41 2.08 -1.15
CA THR A 21 -13.35 2.93 -2.34
C THR A 21 -12.22 2.52 -3.27
N LEU A 22 -10.97 2.51 -2.79
CA LEU A 22 -9.82 2.21 -3.65
C LEU A 22 -9.70 0.73 -4.00
N ALA A 23 -9.96 -0.16 -3.04
CA ALA A 23 -9.95 -1.60 -3.31
C ALA A 23 -11.06 -2.07 -4.26
N ALA A 24 -12.12 -1.26 -4.47
CA ALA A 24 -13.16 -1.55 -5.45
C ALA A 24 -12.75 -1.23 -6.90
N LEU A 25 -11.62 -0.55 -7.11
CA LEU A 25 -11.10 -0.31 -8.44
C LEU A 25 -10.61 -1.62 -9.10
N PRO A 26 -10.60 -1.70 -10.44
CA PRO A 26 -10.03 -2.84 -11.15
C PRO A 26 -8.57 -3.07 -10.75
N ASP A 27 -8.16 -4.34 -10.67
CA ASP A 27 -6.82 -4.70 -10.19
C ASP A 27 -5.71 -4.07 -11.02
N GLU A 28 -5.89 -3.95 -12.33
CA GLU A 28 -4.95 -3.35 -13.28
C GLU A 28 -4.76 -1.82 -13.12
N THR A 29 -5.55 -1.18 -12.24
CA THR A 29 -5.48 0.27 -12.03
C THR A 29 -4.14 0.67 -11.45
N ARG A 30 -3.37 1.48 -12.18
CA ARG A 30 -2.06 1.95 -11.72
C ARG A 30 -2.17 2.98 -10.60
N VAL A 31 -1.26 2.87 -9.64
CA VAL A 31 -1.20 3.72 -8.45
C VAL A 31 -0.08 4.74 -8.58
N TYR A 32 -0.44 6.03 -8.48
CA TYR A 32 0.50 7.15 -8.51
C TYR A 32 0.40 7.94 -7.19
N PRO A 33 1.18 7.56 -6.15
CA PRO A 33 1.14 8.25 -4.86
C PRO A 33 1.86 9.60 -4.96
N GLY A 34 1.33 10.64 -4.30
CA GLY A 34 1.92 11.99 -4.34
C GLY A 34 3.28 12.13 -3.64
N HIS A 35 3.77 11.09 -2.96
CA HIS A 35 5.05 11.08 -2.25
C HIS A 35 5.78 9.75 -2.44
N GLU A 36 7.11 9.81 -2.52
CA GLU A 36 7.99 8.65 -2.63
C GLU A 36 8.31 8.06 -1.24
N TYR A 37 7.31 7.42 -0.63
CA TYR A 37 7.43 6.82 0.71
C TYR A 37 7.52 5.30 0.70
N THR A 38 7.63 4.66 -0.47
CA THR A 38 7.53 3.20 -0.60
C THR A 38 8.53 2.45 0.27
N ALA A 39 9.78 2.91 0.37
CA ALA A 39 10.82 2.30 1.21
C ALA A 39 10.51 2.41 2.72
N ALA A 40 10.20 3.61 3.22
CA ALA A 40 9.87 3.83 4.62
C ALA A 40 8.63 3.03 5.03
N ASN A 41 7.64 3.02 4.15
CA ASN A 41 6.42 2.28 4.29
C ASN A 41 6.67 0.75 4.32
N ALA A 42 7.61 0.23 3.50
CA ALA A 42 7.98 -1.19 3.46
C ALA A 42 8.66 -1.63 4.75
N LYS A 43 9.57 -0.79 5.25
CA LYS A 43 10.22 -0.99 6.55
C LYS A 43 9.22 -1.05 7.70
N PHE A 44 8.24 -0.15 7.72
CA PHE A 44 7.17 -0.19 8.72
C PHE A 44 6.35 -1.48 8.61
N ALA A 45 5.90 -1.85 7.42
CA ALA A 45 5.12 -3.07 7.22
C ALA A 45 5.89 -4.33 7.67
N MET A 46 7.20 -4.43 7.39
CA MET A 46 8.04 -5.53 7.88
C MET A 46 8.15 -5.61 9.41
N SER A 47 8.01 -4.48 10.11
CA SER A 47 8.01 -4.47 11.58
C SER A 47 6.71 -5.00 12.18
N VAL A 48 5.61 -5.02 11.41
CA VAL A 48 4.28 -5.46 11.85
C VAL A 48 3.96 -6.86 11.36
N LEU A 49 4.20 -7.13 10.07
CA LEU A 49 3.89 -8.41 9.42
C LEU A 49 5.05 -8.80 8.49
N GLN A 50 5.71 -9.91 8.81
CA GLN A 50 6.83 -10.43 8.02
C GLN A 50 6.34 -11.38 6.93
N SER A 51 5.69 -10.86 5.89
CA SER A 51 5.21 -11.65 4.76
C SER A 51 6.12 -11.54 3.52
N ASP A 52 6.12 -12.56 2.68
CA ASP A 52 6.93 -12.57 1.46
C ASP A 52 6.60 -11.44 0.47
N PRO A 53 5.33 -11.03 0.27
CA PRO A 53 5.01 -9.83 -0.51
C PRO A 53 5.68 -8.57 0.04
N ILE A 54 5.74 -8.40 1.37
CA ILE A 54 6.35 -7.21 1.98
C ILE A 54 7.87 -7.25 1.83
N LYS A 55 8.51 -8.41 1.96
CA LYS A 55 9.95 -8.56 1.68
C LYS A 55 10.30 -8.21 0.23
N LYS A 56 9.50 -8.66 -0.73
CA LYS A 56 9.67 -8.32 -2.16
C LYS A 56 9.52 -6.81 -2.39
N LEU A 57 8.52 -6.20 -1.77
CA LEU A 57 8.30 -4.75 -1.84
C LEU A 57 9.48 -3.97 -1.21
N GLN A 58 10.02 -4.44 -0.10
CA GLN A 58 11.20 -3.83 0.52
C GLN A 58 12.41 -3.90 -0.41
N ALA A 59 12.74 -5.08 -0.93
CA ALA A 59 13.86 -5.26 -1.85
C ALA A 59 13.71 -4.41 -3.13
N PHE A 60 12.49 -4.30 -3.66
CA PHE A 60 12.18 -3.43 -4.78
C PHE A 60 12.43 -1.96 -4.43
N ALA A 61 11.95 -1.49 -3.28
CA ALA A 61 12.11 -0.10 -2.86
C ALA A 61 13.56 0.28 -2.54
N GLU A 62 14.39 -0.67 -2.10
CA GLU A 62 15.83 -0.46 -1.87
C GLU A 62 16.61 -0.37 -3.19
N SER A 63 16.15 -1.04 -4.23
CA SER A 63 16.82 -1.10 -5.54
C SER A 63 16.36 0.00 -6.52
N ASN A 64 15.31 0.75 -6.19
CA ASN A 64 14.70 1.74 -7.08
C ASN A 64 14.54 3.10 -6.38
N LYS A 65 15.08 4.16 -7.01
CA LYS A 65 14.89 5.53 -6.52
C LYS A 65 13.48 6.08 -6.76
N GLU A 66 12.82 5.61 -7.81
CA GLU A 66 11.46 6.01 -8.19
C GLU A 66 10.58 4.78 -8.25
N THR A 67 9.51 4.77 -7.46
CA THR A 67 8.58 3.63 -7.37
C THR A 67 7.15 3.98 -7.75
N GLN A 68 6.86 5.27 -7.93
CA GLN A 68 5.56 5.77 -8.38
C GLN A 68 5.15 5.14 -9.73
N GLY A 69 3.88 4.75 -9.85
CA GLY A 69 3.33 4.20 -11.10
C GLY A 69 3.82 2.79 -11.46
N LYS A 70 4.59 2.13 -10.58
CA LYS A 70 5.10 0.76 -10.78
C LYS A 70 4.19 -0.33 -10.21
N PHE A 71 3.19 0.07 -9.43
CA PHE A 71 2.25 -0.83 -8.76
C PHE A 71 0.81 -0.58 -9.21
N THR A 72 0.01 -1.62 -9.11
CA THR A 72 -1.42 -1.63 -9.42
C THR A 72 -2.26 -1.83 -8.16
N ILE A 73 -3.57 -1.59 -8.22
CA ILE A 73 -4.48 -1.86 -7.08
C ILE A 73 -4.44 -3.35 -6.69
N GLY A 74 -4.27 -4.27 -7.64
CA GLY A 74 -4.08 -5.69 -7.37
C GLY A 74 -2.83 -5.96 -6.50
N ASP A 75 -1.71 -5.33 -6.83
CA ASP A 75 -0.48 -5.43 -6.03
C ASP A 75 -0.66 -4.86 -4.61
N GLU A 76 -1.48 -3.82 -4.48
CA GLU A 76 -1.72 -3.18 -3.19
C GLU A 76 -2.67 -3.99 -2.30
N LYS A 77 -3.60 -4.77 -2.87
CA LYS A 77 -4.52 -5.67 -2.13
C LYS A 77 -3.78 -6.76 -1.37
N VAL A 78 -2.69 -7.27 -1.92
CA VAL A 78 -1.79 -8.21 -1.23
C VAL A 78 -0.81 -7.53 -0.28
N SER A 79 -0.79 -6.20 -0.24
CA SER A 79 0.01 -5.42 0.71
C SER A 79 -0.71 -5.26 2.05
N TYR A 80 0.08 -5.10 3.12
CA TYR A 80 -0.41 -5.02 4.51
C TYR A 80 -1.62 -4.10 4.76
N PHE A 81 -1.77 -2.98 4.02
CA PHE A 81 -2.81 -1.98 4.30
C PHE A 81 -4.19 -2.29 3.71
N LEU A 82 -4.25 -2.99 2.57
CA LEU A 82 -5.49 -3.45 1.97
C LEU A 82 -5.76 -4.93 2.27
N ALA A 83 -4.74 -5.66 2.74
CA ALA A 83 -4.87 -7.06 3.14
C ALA A 83 -5.71 -7.29 4.41
N ILE A 84 -6.09 -6.23 5.14
CA ILE A 84 -6.86 -6.35 6.40
C ILE A 84 -8.21 -7.05 6.17
N ASN A 85 -8.76 -6.98 4.94
CA ASN A 85 -9.98 -7.68 4.54
C ASN A 85 -9.82 -8.56 3.31
N TYR A 86 -8.60 -8.72 2.76
CA TYR A 86 -8.39 -9.46 1.52
C TYR A 86 -8.33 -10.96 1.84
N GLN A 87 -9.48 -11.63 1.74
CA GLN A 87 -9.56 -13.09 1.64
C GLN A 87 -9.42 -13.42 0.15
N GLY A 88 -8.35 -14.13 -0.20
CA GLY A 88 -7.96 -14.42 -1.58
C GLY A 88 -9.01 -15.15 -2.41
#